data_AF-A0A4V6DVP0-F1
#
_entry.id   AF-A0A4V6DVP0-F1
#
_cell.length_a   1.000
_cell.length_b   1.000
_cell.length_c   1.000
_cell.angle_alpha   90.00
_cell.angle_beta   90.00
_cell.angle_gamma   90.00
#
_symmetry.space_group_name_H-M   'P 1'
#
loop_
_entity.id
_entity.type
_entity.pdbx_description
1 polymer ?
#
loop_
_entity_poly.entity_id
_entity_poly.type
_entity_poly.pdbx_seq_one_letter_code
_entity_poly.pdbx_strand_id
1 'polypeptide(L)'
;MENLYYAMLDFNIMELIGLVGIFICLIMILLIILIKNKNTKIEKKMVIKIPAFCILLYFIVLVVCLFNTKEPNPTYLDNLKIPNNISSRFYMTNLGFGICYRDNYTGETCLNYLKYFENKNKEEQEEKTKKEKTIKENIKEFYQSKR
;
A
#
# COMPACT_ATOMS: atom_id res chain seq x y z
N MET A 1 -6.16 -18.95 -5.83
CA MET A 1 -6.46 -18.27 -4.55
C MET A 1 -5.19 -17.81 -3.83
N GLU A 2 -4.10 -18.59 -3.83
CA GLU A 2 -2.83 -18.23 -3.17
C GLU A 2 -2.23 -16.90 -3.64
N ASN A 3 -2.21 -16.61 -4.94
CA ASN A 3 -1.71 -15.32 -5.44
C ASN A 3 -2.53 -14.11 -4.95
N LEU A 4 -3.84 -14.28 -4.72
CA LEU A 4 -4.68 -13.20 -4.18
C LEU A 4 -4.39 -12.97 -2.69
N TYR A 5 -4.13 -14.05 -1.95
CA TYR A 5 -3.77 -13.98 -0.53
C TYR A 5 -2.43 -13.25 -0.32
N TYR A 6 -1.39 -13.61 -1.09
CA TYR A 6 -0.09 -12.94 -0.99
C TYR A 6 -0.13 -11.51 -1.54
N ALA A 7 -0.96 -11.23 -2.56
CA ALA A 7 -1.20 -9.86 -3.01
C ALA A 7 -1.88 -8.99 -1.93
N MET A 8 -2.80 -9.55 -1.14
CA MET A 8 -3.37 -8.84 0.02
C MET A 8 -2.34 -8.59 1.12
N LEU A 9 -1.41 -9.53 1.34
CA LEU A 9 -0.31 -9.36 2.30
C LEU A 9 0.70 -8.31 1.85
N ASP A 10 0.89 -8.18 0.54
CA ASP A 10 1.77 -7.19 -0.07
C ASP A 10 1.16 -5.77 -0.08
N PHE A 11 -0.12 -5.64 0.29
CA PHE A 11 -0.82 -4.36 0.31
C PHE A 11 -0.20 -3.41 1.34
N ASN A 12 0.16 -2.21 0.89
CA ASN A 12 0.81 -1.22 1.73
C ASN A 12 -0.18 -0.71 2.80
N ILE A 13 0.23 -0.77 4.06
CA ILE A 13 -0.59 -0.28 5.19
C ILE A 13 -0.95 1.21 4.99
N MET A 14 -0.07 1.99 4.36
CA MET A 14 -0.35 3.41 4.07
C MET A 14 -1.38 3.62 2.97
N GLU A 15 -1.42 2.74 1.96
CA GLU A 15 -2.48 2.76 0.94
C GLU A 15 -3.83 2.38 1.56
N LEU A 16 -3.83 1.44 2.51
CA LEU A 16 -5.04 1.05 3.24
C LEU A 16 -5.58 2.22 4.08
N ILE A 17 -4.69 2.92 4.81
CA ILE A 17 -5.05 4.14 5.55
C ILE A 17 -5.64 5.18 4.60
N GLY A 18 -5.01 5.40 3.44
CA GLY A 18 -5.52 6.30 2.41
C GLY A 18 -6.93 5.95 1.93
N LEU A 19 -7.17 4.68 1.60
CA LEU A 19 -8.49 4.18 1.15
C LEU A 19 -9.56 4.35 2.23
N VAL A 20 -9.26 4.01 3.49
CA VAL A 20 -10.19 4.20 4.60
C VAL A 20 -10.49 5.68 4.81
N GLY A 21 -9.49 6.56 4.67
CA GLY A 21 -9.67 8.01 4.73
C GLY A 21 -10.61 8.54 3.65
N ILE A 22 -10.43 8.09 2.40
CA ILE A 22 -11.33 8.44 1.28
C ILE A 22 -12.76 7.98 1.56
N PHE A 23 -12.93 6.76 2.06
CA PHE A 23 -14.25 6.20 2.38
C PHE A 23 -14.99 7.04 3.44
N ILE A 24 -14.28 7.49 4.47
CA ILE A 24 -14.84 8.37 5.50
C ILE A 24 -15.25 9.72 4.90
N CYS A 25 -14.41 10.31 4.04
CA CYS A 25 -14.76 11.55 3.33
C CYS A 25 -16.04 11.40 2.50
N LEU A 26 -16.22 10.26 1.81
CA LEU A 26 -17.44 9.99 1.05
C LEU A 26 -18.68 9.89 1.94
N ILE A 27 -18.58 9.23 3.09
CA ILE A 27 -19.67 9.17 4.09
C ILE A 27 -20.03 10.58 4.57
N MET A 28 -19.03 11.41 4.86
CA MET A 28 -19.24 12.80 5.29
C MET A 28 -19.99 13.61 4.23
N ILE A 29 -19.60 13.49 2.96
CA ILE A 29 -20.25 14.17 1.83
C ILE A 29 -21.70 13.69 1.68
N LEU A 30 -21.93 12.38 1.74
CA LEU A 30 -23.29 11.80 1.69
C LEU A 30 -24.19 12.32 2.81
N LEU A 31 -23.68 12.41 4.04
CA LEU A 31 -24.42 12.97 5.17
C LEU A 31 -24.80 14.44 4.93
N ILE A 32 -23.88 15.25 4.40
CA ILE A 32 -24.15 16.66 4.06
C ILE A 32 -25.26 16.77 3.00
N ILE A 33 -25.21 15.93 1.95
CA ILE A 33 -26.22 15.89 0.90
C ILE A 33 -27.60 15.52 1.48
N LEU A 34 -27.66 14.48 2.32
CA LEU A 34 -28.90 14.03 2.95
C LEU A 34 -29.54 15.09 3.85
N ILE A 35 -28.73 15.87 4.58
CA ILE A 35 -29.19 16.98 5.42
C ILE A 35 -29.73 18.13 4.55
N LYS A 36 -29.01 18.49 3.48
CA LYS A 36 -29.42 19.58 2.58
C LYS A 36 -30.74 19.27 1.87
N ASN A 37 -31.02 17.99 1.60
CA ASN A 37 -32.21 17.56 0.89
C ASN A 37 -33.51 17.64 1.72
N LYS A 38 -33.48 18.15 2.97
CA LYS A 38 -34.60 18.41 3.91
C LYS A 38 -35.58 17.26 4.19
N ASN A 39 -35.46 16.13 3.50
CA ASN A 39 -36.41 15.02 3.51
C ASN A 39 -36.16 14.03 4.66
N THR A 40 -35.18 14.29 5.51
CA THR A 40 -34.76 13.39 6.59
C THR A 40 -34.84 14.11 7.93
N LYS A 41 -35.62 13.52 8.85
CA LYS A 41 -35.80 14.00 10.23
C LYS A 41 -34.59 13.59 11.10
N ILE A 42 -33.39 13.93 10.65
CA ILE A 42 -32.16 13.59 11.37
C ILE A 42 -32.06 14.54 12.57
N GLU A 43 -32.03 13.98 13.78
CA GLU A 43 -31.77 14.80 14.97
C GLU A 43 -30.42 15.49 14.82
N LYS A 44 -30.36 16.81 15.05
CA LYS A 44 -29.12 17.62 14.97
C LYS A 44 -27.96 17.00 15.76
N LYS A 45 -28.23 16.24 16.81
CA LYS A 45 -27.24 15.51 17.61
C LYS A 45 -26.59 14.34 16.86
N MET A 46 -27.34 13.60 16.02
CA MET A 46 -26.79 12.48 15.24
C MET A 46 -25.88 12.94 14.10
N VAL A 47 -26.21 14.10 13.50
CA VAL A 47 -25.39 14.75 12.46
C VAL A 47 -23.95 15.01 12.90
N ILE A 48 -23.73 15.30 14.19
CA ILE A 48 -22.40 15.61 14.73
C ILE A 48 -21.72 14.34 15.28
N LYS A 49 -22.49 13.43 15.89
CA LYS A 49 -21.94 12.21 16.50
C LYS A 49 -21.37 11.22 15.49
N ILE A 50 -22.04 11.02 14.36
CA ILE A 50 -21.59 10.05 13.33
C ILE A 50 -20.21 10.45 12.75
N PRO A 51 -20.01 11.70 12.27
CA PRO A 51 -18.70 12.19 11.87
C PRO A 51 -17.62 12.02 12.93
N ALA A 52 -17.91 12.45 14.15
CA ALA A 52 -16.95 12.44 15.25
C ALA A 52 -16.51 11.01 15.58
N PHE A 53 -17.44 10.05 15.56
CA PHE A 53 -17.14 8.64 15.78
C PHE A 53 -16.31 8.04 14.64
N CYS A 54 -16.63 8.35 13.37
CA CYS A 54 -15.83 7.90 12.23
C CYS A 54 -14.40 8.45 12.26
N ILE A 55 -14.23 9.73 12.58
CA ILE A 55 -12.91 10.37 12.72
C ILE A 55 -12.12 9.72 13.87
N LEU A 56 -12.77 9.47 15.01
CA LEU A 56 -12.13 8.81 16.15
C LEU A 56 -11.64 7.39 15.80
N LEU A 57 -12.50 6.60 15.15
CA LEU A 57 -12.12 5.25 14.69
C LEU A 57 -10.95 5.30 13.70
N TYR A 58 -10.97 6.24 12.76
CA TYR A 58 -9.86 6.44 11.84
C TYR A 58 -8.56 6.78 12.57
N PHE A 59 -8.62 7.65 13.56
CA PHE A 59 -7.46 8.03 14.35
C PHE A 59 -6.88 6.84 15.12
N ILE A 60 -7.75 5.99 15.68
CA ILE A 60 -7.32 4.75 16.35
C ILE A 60 -6.64 3.81 15.35
N VAL A 61 -7.23 3.60 14.16
CA VAL A 61 -6.63 2.76 13.11
C VAL A 61 -5.27 3.31 12.70
N LEU A 62 -5.17 4.63 12.50
CA LEU A 62 -3.94 5.31 12.08
C LEU A 62 -2.84 5.17 13.14
N VAL A 63 -3.16 5.36 14.42
CA VAL A 63 -2.25 5.14 15.55
C VAL A 63 -1.80 3.68 15.59
N VAL A 64 -2.73 2.73 15.58
CA VAL A 64 -2.41 1.29 15.62
C VAL A 64 -1.53 0.87 14.45
N CYS A 65 -1.78 1.40 13.24
CA CYS A 65 -0.95 1.12 12.07
C CYS A 65 0.45 1.73 12.20
N LEU A 66 0.57 3.01 12.57
CA LEU A 66 1.87 3.69 12.69
C LEU A 66 2.77 3.10 13.78
N PHE A 67 2.21 2.65 14.89
CA PHE A 67 3.01 2.11 16.00
C PHE A 67 3.36 0.61 15.85
N ASN A 68 2.64 -0.13 15.00
CA ASN A 68 2.89 -1.58 14.80
C ASN A 68 3.66 -1.91 13.52
N THR A 69 3.97 -0.93 12.66
CA THR A 69 4.83 -1.14 11.51
C THR A 69 6.27 -1.35 11.97
N LYS A 70 6.68 -2.61 12.10
CA LYS A 70 8.07 -2.97 12.30
C LYS A 70 8.78 -2.97 10.96
N GLU A 71 9.95 -2.32 10.91
CA GLU A 71 10.77 -2.32 9.70
C GLU A 71 11.24 -3.74 9.36
N PRO A 72 11.29 -4.11 8.07
CA PRO A 72 11.86 -5.38 7.63
C PRO A 72 13.36 -5.45 7.97
N ASN A 73 13.86 -6.66 8.21
CA ASN A 73 15.27 -6.90 8.51
C ASN A 73 16.17 -6.33 7.39
N PRO A 74 17.09 -5.39 7.70
CA PRO A 74 17.91 -4.73 6.69
C PRO A 74 18.80 -5.70 5.91
N THR A 75 19.29 -6.78 6.55
CA THR A 75 20.11 -7.81 5.88
C THR A 75 19.34 -8.51 4.75
N TYR A 76 18.03 -8.67 4.90
CA TYR A 76 17.19 -9.25 3.85
C TYR A 76 16.99 -8.27 2.68
N LEU A 77 16.86 -6.98 2.97
CA LEU A 77 16.74 -5.92 1.96
C LEU A 77 17.98 -5.82 1.07
N ASP A 78 19.16 -5.90 1.71
CA ASP A 78 20.44 -5.86 1.00
C ASP A 78 20.60 -7.06 0.06
N ASN A 79 20.19 -8.26 0.49
CA ASN A 79 20.21 -9.46 -0.34
C ASN A 79 19.29 -9.37 -1.58
N LEU A 80 18.18 -8.65 -1.45
CA LEU A 80 17.25 -8.41 -2.56
C LEU A 80 17.69 -7.30 -3.53
N LYS A 81 18.82 -6.63 -3.25
CA LYS A 81 19.31 -5.46 -4.03
C LYS A 81 18.28 -4.35 -4.18
N ILE A 82 17.33 -4.26 -3.25
CA ILE A 82 16.36 -3.17 -3.25
C ILE A 82 17.06 -1.97 -2.59
N PRO A 83 17.05 -0.77 -3.22
CA PRO A 83 17.77 0.38 -2.67
C PRO A 83 17.32 0.61 -1.24
N ASN A 84 18.22 0.62 -0.26
CA ASN A 84 17.91 0.78 1.17
C ASN A 84 17.64 2.25 1.55
N ASN A 85 16.84 2.95 0.73
CA ASN A 85 16.42 4.32 1.00
C ASN A 85 15.13 4.33 1.86
N ILE A 86 14.79 5.49 2.42
CA ILE A 86 13.64 5.64 3.32
C ILE A 86 12.33 5.30 2.58
N SER A 87 12.25 5.66 1.30
CA SER A 87 11.07 5.43 0.47
C SER A 87 10.78 3.94 0.27
N SER A 88 11.78 3.14 -0.11
CA SER A 88 11.63 1.70 -0.31
C SER A 88 11.34 0.94 0.99
N ARG A 89 11.97 1.33 2.11
CA ARG A 89 11.65 0.78 3.44
C ARG A 89 10.19 1.03 3.80
N PHE A 90 9.67 2.20 3.45
CA PHE A 90 8.28 2.58 3.66
C PHE A 90 7.29 1.82 2.76
N TYR A 91 7.70 1.42 1.56
CA TYR A 91 6.89 0.53 0.71
C TYR A 91 6.88 -0.92 1.21
N MET A 92 7.86 -1.31 2.02
CA MET A 92 7.94 -2.67 2.60
C MET A 92 7.34 -2.80 4.00
N THR A 93 6.77 -1.73 4.55
CA THR A 93 5.87 -1.80 5.71
C THR A 93 4.49 -2.31 5.30
N ASN A 94 4.45 -3.55 4.82
CA ASN A 94 3.24 -4.27 4.46
C ASN A 94 2.98 -5.43 5.45
N LEU A 95 1.79 -6.03 5.35
CA LEU A 95 1.35 -7.07 6.28
C LEU A 95 2.21 -8.34 6.16
N GLY A 96 2.69 -8.67 4.96
CA GLY A 96 3.54 -9.83 4.70
C GLY A 96 4.87 -9.77 5.45
N PHE A 97 5.57 -8.63 5.38
CA PHE A 97 6.80 -8.43 6.16
C PHE A 97 6.54 -8.36 7.67
N GLY A 98 5.39 -7.86 8.09
CA GLY A 98 4.96 -7.89 9.50
C GLY A 98 4.78 -9.31 10.05
N ILE A 99 4.22 -10.23 9.25
CA ILE A 99 4.12 -11.66 9.60
C ILE A 99 5.50 -12.28 9.67
N CYS A 100 6.34 -12.04 8.66
CA CYS A 100 7.71 -12.53 8.64
C CYS A 100 8.53 -12.09 9.85
N TYR A 101 8.41 -10.83 10.26
CA TYR A 101 9.10 -10.33 11.44
C TYR A 101 8.64 -11.05 12.71
N ARG A 102 7.33 -11.29 12.87
CA ARG A 102 6.76 -11.96 14.04
C ARG A 102 7.28 -13.39 14.19
N ASP A 103 7.43 -14.08 13.07
CA ASP A 103 7.85 -15.49 13.03
C ASP A 103 9.37 -15.64 12.83
N ASN A 104 10.15 -14.58 13.07
CA ASN A 104 11.60 -14.53 12.88
C ASN A 104 12.06 -15.08 11.51
N TYR A 105 11.26 -14.85 10.46
CA TYR A 105 11.51 -15.31 9.09
C TYR A 105 11.57 -16.85 8.91
N THR A 106 11.01 -17.61 9.85
CA THR A 106 11.05 -19.09 9.82
C THR A 106 9.71 -19.76 9.52
N GLY A 107 8.59 -19.03 9.58
CA GLY A 107 7.26 -19.58 9.35
C GLY A 107 6.98 -19.92 7.88
N GLU A 108 6.24 -21.00 7.62
CA GLU A 108 5.88 -21.43 6.26
C GLU A 108 5.17 -20.33 5.46
N THR A 109 4.22 -19.63 6.10
CA THR A 109 3.52 -18.49 5.50
C THR A 109 4.48 -17.35 5.14
N CYS A 110 5.48 -17.09 5.98
CA CYS A 110 6.51 -16.11 5.68
C CYS A 110 7.34 -16.55 4.47
N LEU A 111 7.87 -17.78 4.47
CA LEU A 111 8.69 -18.29 3.36
C LEU A 111 7.95 -18.25 2.02
N ASN A 112 6.68 -18.61 2.01
CA ASN A 112 5.85 -18.54 0.81
C ASN A 112 5.59 -17.09 0.36
N TYR A 113 5.35 -16.17 1.31
CA TYR A 113 5.23 -14.74 0.99
C TYR A 113 6.53 -14.17 0.43
N LEU A 114 7.68 -14.47 1.03
CA LEU A 114 8.98 -14.01 0.55
C LEU A 114 9.27 -14.50 -0.87
N LYS A 115 8.95 -15.77 -1.16
CA LYS A 115 9.06 -16.34 -2.52
C LYS A 115 8.15 -15.63 -3.52
N TYR A 116 6.91 -15.31 -3.13
CA TYR A 116 6.01 -14.50 -3.95
C TYR A 116 6.60 -13.10 -4.23
N PHE A 117 7.10 -12.44 -3.19
CA PHE A 117 7.70 -11.11 -3.28
C PHE A 117 8.95 -11.08 -4.17
N GLU A 118 9.82 -12.08 -4.06
CA GLU A 118 11.00 -12.24 -4.92
C GLU A 118 10.64 -12.38 -6.40
N ASN A 119 9.64 -13.21 -6.72
CA ASN A 119 9.21 -13.42 -8.10
C ASN A 119 8.61 -12.15 -8.70
N LYS A 120 7.76 -11.45 -7.95
CA LYS A 120 7.18 -10.16 -8.36
C LYS A 120 8.28 -9.13 -8.68
N ASN A 121 9.29 -9.01 -7.82
CA ASN A 121 10.39 -8.07 -8.05
C ASN A 121 11.23 -8.43 -9.29
N LYS A 122 11.45 -9.72 -9.56
CA LYS A 122 12.16 -10.16 -10.77
C LYS A 122 11.39 -9.76 -12.03
N GLU A 123 10.08 -10.00 -12.05
CA GLU A 123 9.22 -9.60 -13.17
C GLU A 123 9.26 -8.09 -13.41
N GLU A 124 9.16 -7.28 -12.35
CA GLU A 124 9.25 -5.81 -12.46
C GLU A 124 10.63 -5.32 -12.97
N GLN A 125 11.72 -5.96 -12.53
CA GLN A 125 13.07 -5.62 -13.01
C GLN A 125 13.28 -5.97 -14.48
N GLU A 126 12.78 -7.14 -14.92
CA GLU A 126 12.82 -7.54 -16.33
C GLU A 126 12.02 -6.57 -17.20
N GLU A 127 10.84 -6.15 -16.75
CA GLU A 127 10.00 -5.19 -17.48
C GLU A 127 10.67 -3.81 -17.59
N LYS A 128 11.28 -3.32 -16.50
CA LYS A 128 12.05 -2.06 -16.52
C LYS A 128 13.23 -2.15 -17.49
N THR A 129 13.97 -3.26 -17.45
CA THR A 129 15.10 -3.48 -18.36
C THR A 129 14.67 -3.52 -19.82
N LYS A 130 13.52 -4.14 -20.13
CA LYS A 130 12.93 -4.13 -21.49
C LYS A 130 12.57 -2.72 -21.92
N LYS A 131 11.88 -1.94 -21.07
CA LYS A 131 11.51 -0.55 -21.37
C LYS A 131 12.74 0.33 -21.63
N GLU A 132 13.80 0.20 -20.82
CA GLU A 132 15.05 0.94 -21.03
C GLU A 132 15.74 0.57 -22.34
N LYS A 133 15.76 -0.71 -22.72
CA LYS A 133 16.30 -1.14 -24.02
C LYS A 133 15.52 -0.53 -25.17
N THR A 134 14.19 -0.61 -25.14
CA THR A 134 13.33 -0.01 -26.16
C THR A 134 13.55 1.50 -26.27
N ILE A 135 13.69 2.22 -25.14
CA ILE A 135 13.97 3.66 -25.17
C ILE A 135 15.35 3.94 -25.80
N LYS A 136 16.38 3.16 -25.47
CA LYS A 136 17.72 3.31 -26.06
C LYS A 136 17.72 3.03 -27.57
N GLU A 137 16.98 2.03 -28.01
CA GLU A 137 16.80 1.70 -29.43
C GLU A 137 16.08 2.83 -30.16
N ASN A 138 14.95 3.32 -29.62
CA ASN A 138 14.21 4.45 -30.18
C ASN A 138 15.06 5.73 -30.28
N ILE A 139 15.88 6.03 -29.27
CA ILE A 139 16.80 7.17 -29.30
C ILE A 139 17.85 6.97 -30.39
N LYS A 140 18.43 5.78 -30.51
CA LYS A 140 19.45 5.47 -31.52
C LYS A 140 18.88 5.60 -32.94
N GLU A 141 17.68 5.08 -33.18
CA GLU A 141 16.96 5.23 -34.45
C GLU A 141 16.66 6.69 -34.77
N PHE A 142 16.20 7.48 -33.80
CA PHE A 142 15.93 8.91 -33.98
C PHE A 142 17.17 9.71 -34.40
N TYR A 143 18.34 9.41 -33.83
CA TYR A 143 19.59 10.06 -34.24
C TYR A 143 20.10 9.56 -35.60
N GLN A 144 19.81 8.32 -35.98
CA GLN A 144 20.15 7.77 -37.29
C GLN A 144 19.23 8.28 -38.40
N SER A 145 17.94 8.54 -38.12
CA SER A 145 16.97 9.08 -39.09
C SER A 145 17.13 10.59 -39.35
N LYS A 146 17.90 11.29 -38.52
CA LYS A 146 18.18 12.73 -38.64
C LYS A 146 19.47 13.05 -39.43
N ARG A 147 20.17 12.03 -39.91
CA ARG A 147 21.45 12.12 -40.64
C ARG A 147 21.22 11.80 -42.11
#